data_AF-A0A529Y0E8-F1
#
_entry.id   AF-A0A529Y0E8-F1
#
_cell.length_a   1.000
_cell.length_b   1.000
_cell.length_c   1.000
_cell.angle_alpha   90.00
_cell.angle_beta   90.00
_cell.angle_gamma   90.00
#
_symmetry.space_group_name_H-M   'P 1'
#
loop_
_entity.id
_entity.type
_entity.pdbx_description
1 polymer ?
#
loop_
_entity_poly.entity_id
_entity_poly.type
_entity_poly.pdbx_seq_one_letter_code
_entity_poly.pdbx_strand_id
1 'polypeptide(L)' 'MTAIAEKTAIVTGAGTGIGKSVATTLLQAGWNTVFCGRRKTVLE' A
#
# COMPACT_ATOMS: atom_id res chain seq x y z
N MET A 1 -8.36 -17.63 -18.12
CA MET A 1 -8.29 -16.75 -16.94
C MET A 1 -8.16 -15.32 -17.45
N THR A 2 -9.23 -14.55 -17.50
CA THR A 2 -9.15 -13.12 -17.81
C THR A 2 -8.55 -12.44 -16.60
N ALA A 3 -7.32 -11.96 -16.72
CA ALA A 3 -6.70 -11.15 -15.67
C ALA A 3 -7.54 -9.88 -15.49
N ILE A 4 -8.30 -9.79 -14.40
CA ILE A 4 -8.77 -8.49 -13.93
C ILE A 4 -7.49 -7.74 -13.60
N ALA A 5 -7.20 -6.68 -14.37
CA ALA A 5 -5.99 -5.87 -14.17
C ALA A 5 -5.86 -5.56 -12.67
N GLU A 6 -4.79 -6.06 -12.04
CA GLU A 6 -4.60 -5.89 -10.61
C GLU A 6 -4.55 -4.40 -10.30
N LYS A 7 -5.51 -3.92 -9.51
CA LYS A 7 -5.60 -2.51 -9.18
C LYS A 7 -4.35 -2.13 -8.39
N THR A 8 -3.71 -1.04 -8.78
CA THR A 8 -2.49 -0.55 -8.14
C THR A 8 -2.81 0.67 -7.28
N ALA A 9 -2.31 0.66 -6.04
CA ALA A 9 -2.44 1.77 -5.11
C ALA A 9 -1.07 2.28 -4.66
N ILE A 10 -0.86 3.60 -4.73
CA ILE A 10 0.33 4.27 -4.18
C ILE A 10 -0.13 5.08 -2.98
N VAL A 11 0.36 4.74 -1.79
CA VAL A 11 -0.03 5.42 -0.55
C VAL A 11 1.16 6.23 -0.03
N THR A 12 1.02 7.56 -0.02
CA THR A 12 2.00 8.45 0.60
C THR A 12 1.74 8.55 2.11
N GLY A 13 2.80 8.74 2.91
CA GLY A 13 2.67 8.72 4.37
C GLY A 13 2.37 7.34 4.94
N ALA A 14 2.73 6.27 4.23
CA ALA A 14 2.39 4.88 4.58
C ALA A 14 3.16 4.30 5.81
N GLY A 15 4.04 5.08 6.43
CA GLY A 15 4.89 4.58 7.52
C GLY A 15 4.21 4.52 8.90
N THR A 16 3.21 5.36 9.17
CA THR A 16 2.56 5.46 10.49
C THR A 16 1.11 5.91 10.37
N GLY A 17 0.30 5.70 11.42
CA GLY A 17 -1.05 6.24 11.53
C GLY A 17 -1.98 5.79 10.39
N ILE A 18 -2.81 6.71 9.91
CA ILE A 18 -3.84 6.43 8.89
C ILE A 18 -3.24 5.90 7.60
N GLY A 19 -2.15 6.50 7.12
CA GLY A 19 -1.50 6.07 5.87
C GLY A 19 -1.05 4.60 5.93
N LYS A 20 -0.48 4.17 7.06
CA LYS A 20 -0.10 2.76 7.28
C LYS A 20 -1.31 1.84 7.30
N SER A 21 -2.38 2.23 7.99
CA SER A 21 -3.62 1.45 8.04
C SER A 21 -4.21 1.26 6.64
N VAL A 22 -4.31 2.34 5.86
CA VAL A 22 -4.86 2.32 4.49
C VAL A 22 -4.02 1.43 3.57
N ALA A 23 -2.69 1.61 3.57
CA ALA A 23 -1.79 0.81 2.73
C ALA A 23 -1.88 -0.69 3.08
N THR A 24 -1.95 -1.03 4.37
CA THR A 24 -2.09 -2.41 4.82
C THR A 24 -3.43 -3.01 4.41
N THR A 25 -4.53 -2.27 4.55
CA THR A 25 -5.87 -2.73 4.15
C THR A 25 -5.96 -2.97 2.64
N LEU A 26 -5.38 -2.09 1.81
CA LEU A 26 -5.36 -2.27 0.36
C LEU A 26 -4.56 -3.50 -0.06
N LEU A 27 -3.40 -3.72 0.56
CA LEU A 27 -2.60 -4.92 0.35
C LEU A 27 -3.39 -6.18 0.73
N GLN A 28 -4.05 -6.19 1.89
CA GLN A 28 -4.92 -7.29 2.33
C GLN A 28 -6.11 -7.54 1.40
N ALA A 29 -6.63 -6.48 0.76
CA ALA A 29 -7.70 -6.56 -0.23
C ALA A 29 -7.23 -7.03 -1.62
N GLY A 30 -5.95 -7.42 -1.77
CA GLY A 30 -5.41 -7.97 -3.02
C GLY A 30 -4.98 -6.92 -4.04
N TRP A 31 -4.75 -5.68 -3.62
CA TRP A 31 -4.21 -4.64 -4.50
C TRP A 31 -2.69 -4.74 -4.56
N ASN A 32 -2.12 -4.47 -5.74
CA ASN A 32 -0.70 -4.18 -5.89
C ASN A 32 -0.40 -2.83 -5.19
N THR A 33 0.14 -2.86 -3.97
CA THR A 33 0.20 -1.68 -3.10
C THR A 33 1.64 -1.23 -2.84
N VAL A 34 1.91 0.06 -3.08
CA VAL A 34 3.20 0.71 -2.82
C VAL A 34 3.12 1.57 -1.57
N PHE A 35 4.01 1.30 -0.62
CA PHE A 35 4.16 2.06 0.62
C PHE A 35 5.20 3.18 0.40
N CYS A 36 4.77 4.43 0.35
CA CYS A 36 5.64 5.59 0.08
C CYS A 36 5.79 6.48 1.31
N GLY A 37 7.04 6.83 1.64
CA GLY A 37 7.37 7.72 2.74
C GLY A 37 8.86 8.08 2.81
N ARG A 38 9.19 9.04 3.67
CA ARG A 38 10.56 9.60 3.78
C ARG A 38 11.56 8.67 4.49
N ARG A 39 11.08 7.81 5.39
CA ARG A 39 11.90 6.99 6.28
C ARG A 39 11.68 5.53 5.92
N LYS A 40 12.73 4.85 5.46
CA LYS A 40 12.65 3.44 5.06
C LYS A 40 12.32 2.50 6.22
N THR A 41 12.85 2.79 7.41
CA THR A 41 12.68 1.96 8.62
C THR A 41 11.24 1.77 9.08
N VAL A 42 10.30 2.60 8.63
CA VAL A 42 8.87 2.46 8.96
C VAL A 42 8.03 1.95 7.79
N LEU A 43 8.65 1.65 6.64
CA LEU A 43 8.01 1.15 5.41
C LEU A 43 8.34 -0.32 5.12
N GLU A 44 9.34 -0.87 5.80
CA GLU A 44 9.63 -2.31 5.89
C GLU A 44 8.68 -2.97 6.89
#